data_AF-D1B2E4-F1
#
_entry.id   AF-D1B2E4-F1
#
_cell.length_a   1.000
_cell.length_b   1.000
_cell.length_c   1.000
_cell.angle_alpha   90.00
_cell.angle_beta   90.00
_cell.angle_gamma   90.00
#
_symmetry.space_group_name_H-M   'P 1'
#
loop_
_entity.id
_entity.type
_entity.pdbx_description
1 polymer ?
#
loop_
_entity_poly.entity_id
_entity_poly.type
_entity_poly.pdbx_seq_one_letter_code
_entity_poly.pdbx_strand_id
1 'polypeptide(L)'
;MSSTAPVDLLDLTVKDDYNIFIIKEFGVCASKDVNENILKKLFFMSTFAEISQWVEKFSKSKKFIANPSSANNIDREVCLAAIHKLIYKAIKGLNDRKNGRDLKLLYASKIGDYNLIAAILSSIARTYWLDHGFMSNSKN
;
A
#
# COMPACT_ATOMS: atom_id res chain seq x y z
N MET A 1 -34.19 39.55 -5.69
CA MET A 1 -33.61 38.73 -4.60
C MET A 1 -33.84 37.28 -4.92
N SER A 2 -32.79 36.49 -5.12
CA SER A 2 -32.82 35.05 -4.84
C SER A 2 -31.38 34.60 -4.63
N SER A 3 -31.14 34.11 -3.42
CA SER A 3 -29.87 33.63 -2.90
C SER A 3 -29.61 32.23 -3.45
N THR A 4 -28.52 32.03 -4.19
CA THR A 4 -27.98 30.69 -4.44
C THR A 4 -27.03 30.35 -3.30
N ALA A 5 -27.52 29.54 -2.36
CA ALA A 5 -26.74 28.96 -1.28
C ALA A 5 -25.56 28.12 -1.83
N PRO A 6 -24.45 28.00 -1.09
CA PRO A 6 -23.32 27.17 -1.48
C PRO A 6 -23.73 25.69 -1.48
N VAL A 7 -23.36 25.00 -2.55
CA VAL A 7 -23.51 23.54 -2.69
C VAL A 7 -22.67 22.87 -1.61
N ASP A 8 -23.33 22.09 -0.75
CA ASP A 8 -22.70 21.32 0.30
C ASP A 8 -21.92 20.15 -0.32
N LEU A 9 -20.59 20.21 -0.26
CA LEU A 9 -19.64 19.32 -0.93
C LEU A 9 -19.36 18.02 -0.14
N LEU A 10 -20.24 17.65 0.79
CA LEU A 10 -20.01 16.51 1.69
C LEU A 10 -20.80 15.24 1.38
N ASP A 11 -21.60 15.22 0.31
CA ASP A 11 -22.30 14.00 -0.10
C ASP A 11 -21.57 13.28 -1.24
N LEU A 12 -20.36 12.82 -0.94
CA LEU A 12 -19.62 11.88 -1.79
C LEU A 12 -19.92 10.47 -1.31
N THR A 13 -21.09 9.98 -1.72
CA THR A 13 -21.37 8.55 -1.88
C THR A 13 -20.42 7.98 -2.95
N VAL A 14 -19.15 7.79 -2.61
CA VAL A 14 -18.16 7.16 -3.51
C VAL A 14 -18.36 5.66 -3.52
N LYS A 15 -19.36 5.23 -4.29
CA LYS A 15 -19.18 4.05 -5.14
C LYS A 15 -18.58 4.52 -6.47
N ASP A 16 -17.83 3.61 -7.07
CA ASP A 16 -17.30 3.66 -8.44
C ASP A 16 -15.83 4.08 -8.60
N ASP A 17 -15.07 3.06 -9.00
CA ASP A 17 -13.98 3.09 -9.98
C ASP A 17 -12.79 4.01 -9.69
N TYR A 18 -11.77 3.40 -9.06
CA TYR A 18 -10.39 3.87 -9.11
C TYR A 18 -9.88 3.84 -10.57
N ASN A 19 -10.32 4.83 -11.33
CA ASN A 19 -10.10 4.98 -12.75
C ASN A 19 -8.60 5.17 -13.03
N ILE A 20 -8.08 4.27 -13.85
CA ILE A 20 -6.71 4.14 -14.35
C ILE A 20 -6.19 5.43 -15.05
N PHE A 21 -7.03 6.45 -15.23
CA PHE A 21 -6.71 7.68 -15.96
C PHE A 21 -5.83 8.70 -15.22
N ILE A 22 -5.72 8.67 -13.88
CA ILE A 22 -4.86 9.61 -13.13
C ILE A 22 -3.34 9.30 -13.31
N ILE A 23 -3.00 8.18 -13.96
CA ILE A 23 -1.64 7.64 -14.01
C ILE A 23 -0.72 8.33 -15.05
N LYS A 24 -1.26 9.11 -16.00
CA LYS A 24 -0.44 9.68 -17.10
C LYS A 24 0.34 10.96 -16.76
N GLU A 25 0.10 11.63 -15.65
CA GLU A 25 0.73 12.94 -15.35
C GLU A 25 2.04 12.88 -14.54
N PHE A 26 2.44 11.73 -13.99
CA PHE A 26 3.61 11.64 -13.10
C PHE A 26 4.92 11.26 -13.80
N GLY A 27 5.00 11.49 -15.11
CA GLY A 27 6.21 11.28 -15.90
C GLY A 27 7.23 12.41 -15.70
N VAL A 28 8.39 12.04 -15.17
CA VAL A 28 9.69 12.73 -15.27
C VAL A 28 9.96 13.85 -14.24
N CYS A 29 10.62 13.48 -13.15
CA CYS A 29 11.79 14.21 -12.66
C CYS A 29 12.75 13.20 -12.01
N ALA A 30 14.06 13.43 -12.07
CA ALA A 30 15.08 12.40 -11.86
C ALA A 30 16.24 12.96 -11.04
N SER A 31 16.13 12.96 -9.71
CA SER A 31 17.27 12.86 -8.77
C SER A 31 16.87 13.04 -7.29
N LYS A 32 15.74 13.71 -6.99
CA LYS A 32 15.02 13.57 -5.69
C LYS A 32 13.94 12.48 -5.75
N ASP A 33 13.55 12.09 -6.96
CA ASP A 33 12.47 11.16 -7.29
C ASP A 33 12.78 9.67 -7.13
N VAL A 34 14.04 9.24 -7.01
CA VAL A 34 14.37 7.80 -6.98
C VAL A 34 13.67 7.08 -5.81
N ASN A 35 13.46 7.81 -4.71
CA ASN A 35 12.87 7.32 -3.48
C ASN A 35 11.34 7.46 -3.42
N GLU A 36 10.75 8.47 -4.07
CA GLU A 36 9.32 8.44 -4.40
C GLU A 36 9.00 7.34 -5.43
N ASN A 37 9.97 6.97 -6.27
CA ASN A 37 9.82 5.96 -7.30
C ASN A 37 9.59 4.57 -6.72
N ILE A 38 10.19 4.21 -5.58
CA ILE A 38 10.00 2.86 -5.04
C ILE A 38 8.58 2.63 -4.55
N LEU A 39 7.98 3.60 -3.84
CA LEU A 39 6.59 3.48 -3.39
C LEU A 39 5.63 3.48 -4.59
N LYS A 40 5.86 4.34 -5.59
CA LYS A 40 5.08 4.32 -6.85
C LYS A 40 5.22 2.97 -7.57
N LYS A 41 6.43 2.44 -7.70
CA LYS A 41 6.70 1.13 -8.30
C LYS A 41 5.99 0.00 -7.56
N LEU A 42 6.03 0.00 -6.23
CA LEU A 42 5.33 -0.98 -5.40
C LEU A 42 3.81 -0.86 -5.54
N PHE A 43 3.28 0.36 -5.67
CA PHE A 43 1.86 0.61 -5.90
C PHE A 43 1.38 0.09 -7.26
N PHE A 44 2.24 0.05 -8.28
CA PHE A 44 1.93 -0.48 -9.61
C PHE A 44 2.11 -1.99 -9.73
N MET A 45 2.55 -2.69 -8.68
CA MET A 45 2.56 -4.16 -8.70
C MET A 45 1.13 -4.65 -8.64
N SER A 46 0.64 -5.13 -9.78
CA SER A 46 -0.77 -5.46 -10.00
C SER A 46 -1.20 -6.77 -9.34
N THR A 47 -0.25 -7.59 -8.89
CA THR A 47 -0.55 -8.91 -8.32
C THR A 47 0.09 -9.12 -6.95
N PHE A 48 -0.58 -9.94 -6.14
CA PHE A 48 -0.05 -10.38 -4.85
C PHE A 48 1.30 -11.12 -4.98
N ALA A 49 1.50 -11.85 -6.08
CA ALA A 49 2.74 -12.58 -6.34
C ALA A 49 3.93 -11.62 -6.54
N GLU A 50 3.75 -10.56 -7.34
CA GLU A 50 4.81 -9.57 -7.61
C GLU A 50 5.29 -8.89 -6.32
N ILE A 51 4.35 -8.41 -5.50
CA ILE A 51 4.71 -7.72 -4.25
C ILE A 51 5.33 -8.69 -3.23
N SER A 52 4.87 -9.95 -3.20
CA SER A 52 5.45 -11.00 -2.34
C SER A 52 6.89 -11.33 -2.71
N GLN A 53 7.16 -11.53 -4.01
CA GLN A 53 8.51 -11.78 -4.52
C GLN A 53 9.44 -10.59 -4.25
N TRP A 54 8.93 -9.36 -4.40
CA TRP A 54 9.71 -8.17 -4.06
C TRP A 54 10.08 -8.15 -2.57
N VAL A 55 9.11 -8.39 -1.68
CA VAL A 55 9.35 -8.43 -0.22
C VAL A 55 10.38 -9.51 0.13
N GLU A 56 10.27 -10.69 -0.46
CA GLU A 56 11.22 -11.77 -0.23
C GLU A 56 12.64 -11.39 -0.67
N LYS A 57 12.79 -10.84 -1.88
CA LYS A 57 14.07 -10.40 -2.43
C LYS A 57 14.74 -9.33 -1.55
N PHE A 58 14.02 -8.27 -1.20
CA PHE A 58 14.59 -7.12 -0.50
C PHE A 58 14.70 -7.29 1.02
N SER A 59 13.99 -8.26 1.59
CA SER A 59 14.21 -8.69 2.97
C SER A 59 15.38 -9.67 3.13
N LYS A 60 16.04 -10.08 2.03
CA LYS A 60 17.04 -11.16 1.99
C LYS A 60 16.46 -12.48 2.56
N SER A 61 15.23 -12.81 2.15
CA SER A 61 14.48 -13.99 2.60
C SER A 61 14.17 -14.02 4.10
N LYS A 62 14.40 -12.93 4.84
CA LYS A 62 14.07 -12.85 6.28
C LYS A 62 12.61 -12.50 6.54
N LYS A 63 11.91 -11.96 5.54
CA LYS A 63 10.49 -11.60 5.60
C LYS A 63 9.79 -12.07 4.34
N PHE A 64 8.55 -12.50 4.50
CA PHE A 64 7.67 -12.88 3.42
C PHE A 64 6.28 -12.34 3.71
N ILE A 65 5.51 -12.14 2.66
CA ILE A 65 4.07 -11.96 2.80
C ILE A 65 3.48 -13.37 2.91
N ALA A 66 2.88 -13.68 4.07
CA ALA A 66 2.27 -14.98 4.29
C ALA A 66 1.15 -15.22 3.26
N ASN A 67 1.03 -16.45 2.79
CA ASN A 67 -0.07 -16.92 1.95
C ASN A 67 -0.77 -18.08 2.68
N PRO A 68 -1.75 -17.80 3.54
CA PRO A 68 -2.47 -18.84 4.28
C PRO A 68 -3.09 -19.87 3.33
N SER A 69 -3.00 -21.17 3.65
CA SER A 69 -3.55 -22.23 2.79
C SER A 69 -5.07 -22.18 2.66
N SER A 70 -5.76 -21.56 3.61
CA SER A 70 -7.19 -21.30 3.58
C SER A 70 -7.57 -20.06 2.76
N ALA A 71 -6.61 -19.23 2.32
CA ALA A 71 -6.88 -18.03 1.54
C ALA A 71 -7.00 -18.37 0.04
N ASN A 72 -8.12 -17.96 -0.55
CA ASN A 72 -8.35 -18.06 -1.99
C ASN A 72 -7.77 -16.84 -2.73
N ASN A 73 -7.94 -16.79 -4.06
CA ASN A 73 -7.43 -15.68 -4.86
C ASN A 73 -8.08 -14.33 -4.52
N ILE A 74 -9.37 -14.30 -4.17
CA ILE A 74 -10.07 -13.07 -3.79
C ILE A 74 -9.44 -12.52 -2.50
N ASP A 75 -9.19 -13.38 -1.52
CA ASP A 75 -8.57 -12.95 -0.26
C ASP A 75 -7.18 -12.33 -0.46
N ARG A 76 -6.42 -12.84 -1.44
CA ARG A 76 -5.10 -12.31 -1.83
C ARG A 76 -5.20 -10.95 -2.49
N GLU A 77 -6.17 -10.75 -3.37
CA GLU A 77 -6.41 -9.45 -4.02
C GLU A 77 -6.86 -8.39 -3.01
N VAL A 78 -7.70 -8.76 -2.04
CA VAL A 78 -8.11 -7.85 -0.96
C VAL A 78 -6.94 -7.53 -0.02
N CYS A 79 -6.07 -8.51 0.28
CA CYS A 79 -4.82 -8.28 1.01
C CYS A 79 -3.91 -7.29 0.27
N LEU A 80 -3.75 -7.47 -1.06
CA LEU A 80 -2.99 -6.56 -1.91
C LEU A 80 -3.59 -5.15 -1.87
N ALA A 81 -4.92 -5.01 -1.95
CA ALA A 81 -5.60 -3.73 -1.83
C ALA A 81 -5.32 -3.04 -0.48
N ALA A 82 -5.28 -3.80 0.62
CA ALA A 82 -4.92 -3.28 1.93
C ALA A 82 -3.47 -2.75 1.98
N ILE A 83 -2.55 -3.42 1.30
CA ILE A 83 -1.17 -2.96 1.15
C ILE A 83 -1.12 -1.67 0.30
N HIS A 84 -1.77 -1.67 -0.86
CA HIS A 84 -1.84 -0.51 -1.75
C HIS A 84 -2.44 0.73 -1.07
N LYS A 85 -3.47 0.55 -0.24
CA LYS A 85 -4.07 1.63 0.54
C LYS A 85 -3.04 2.33 1.44
N LEU A 86 -2.16 1.58 2.09
CA LEU A 86 -1.12 2.17 2.95
C LEU A 86 0.02 2.79 2.15
N ILE A 87 0.41 2.18 1.03
CA ILE A 87 1.40 2.78 0.11
C ILE A 87 0.86 4.12 -0.44
N TYR A 88 -0.41 4.15 -0.86
CA TYR A 88 -1.06 5.37 -1.35
C TYR A 88 -1.09 6.48 -0.28
N LYS A 89 -1.45 6.15 0.95
CA LYS A 89 -1.40 7.10 2.07
C LYS A 89 0.01 7.66 2.29
N ALA A 90 1.02 6.79 2.25
CA ALA A 90 2.42 7.20 2.36
C ALA A 90 2.84 8.14 1.22
N ILE A 91 2.46 7.83 -0.03
CA ILE A 91 2.73 8.69 -1.21
C ILE A 91 2.06 10.05 -1.07
N LYS A 92 0.80 10.10 -0.61
CA LYS A 92 0.04 11.35 -0.45
C LYS A 92 0.38 12.12 0.81
N GLY A 93 1.20 11.56 1.71
CA GLY A 93 1.46 12.16 3.02
C GLY A 93 0.21 12.27 3.91
N LEU A 94 -0.82 11.47 3.63
CA LEU A 94 -2.06 11.42 4.40
C LEU A 94 -1.81 10.52 5.61
N ASN A 95 -1.37 11.13 6.72
CA ASN A 95 -0.96 10.40 7.91
C ASN A 95 -2.05 10.48 8.98
N ASP A 96 -2.76 9.38 9.21
CA ASP A 96 -3.87 9.35 10.17
C ASP A 96 -3.39 9.27 11.63
N ARG A 97 -2.14 8.86 11.87
CA ARG A 97 -1.60 8.59 13.21
C ARG A 97 -0.17 9.08 13.38
N LYS A 98 0.14 9.65 14.55
CA LYS A 98 1.53 9.89 14.99
C LYS A 98 2.23 8.53 15.09
N ASN A 99 3.21 8.27 14.22
CA ASN A 99 3.95 6.99 14.06
C ASN A 99 3.23 5.84 13.32
N GLY A 100 2.28 6.15 12.43
CA GLY A 100 1.66 5.15 11.57
C GLY A 100 2.63 4.43 10.61
N ARG A 101 2.19 3.30 10.05
CA ARG A 101 2.98 2.49 9.09
C ARG A 101 3.22 3.24 7.78
N ASP A 102 2.28 4.08 7.38
CA ASP A 102 2.36 5.08 6.32
C ASP A 102 3.53 6.05 6.50
N LEU A 103 3.68 6.66 7.68
CA LEU A 103 4.82 7.54 8.00
C LEU A 103 6.15 6.79 7.93
N LYS A 104 6.19 5.57 8.48
CA LYS A 104 7.40 4.73 8.46
C LYS A 104 7.77 4.30 7.04
N LEU A 105 6.78 4.01 6.19
CA LEU A 105 6.99 3.72 4.76
C LEU A 105 7.56 4.93 4.04
N LEU A 106 6.99 6.12 4.26
CA LEU A 106 7.49 7.35 3.66
C LEU A 106 8.92 7.64 4.12
N TYR A 107 9.22 7.51 5.41
CA TYR A 107 10.58 7.69 5.92
C TYR A 107 11.56 6.67 5.33
N ALA A 108 11.22 5.38 5.37
CA ALA A 108 12.05 4.30 4.83
C ALA A 108 12.33 4.51 3.33
N SER A 109 11.32 4.96 2.57
CA SER A 109 11.48 5.30 1.16
C SER A 109 12.49 6.44 0.97
N LYS A 110 12.39 7.52 1.76
CA LYS A 110 13.29 8.69 1.68
C LYS A 110 14.76 8.35 1.94
N ILE A 111 15.03 7.38 2.80
CA ILE A 111 16.40 6.94 3.12
C ILE A 111 16.85 5.72 2.30
N GLY A 112 16.02 5.19 1.40
CA GLY A 112 16.33 4.03 0.57
C GLY A 112 16.42 2.70 1.33
N ASP A 113 15.77 2.58 2.50
CA ASP A 113 15.81 1.37 3.32
C ASP A 113 14.80 0.33 2.83
N TYR A 114 15.17 -0.39 1.77
CA TYR A 114 14.32 -1.43 1.17
C TYR A 114 14.02 -2.59 2.13
N ASN A 115 14.90 -2.85 3.11
CA ASN A 115 14.67 -3.90 4.09
C ASN A 115 13.54 -3.52 5.04
N LEU A 116 13.55 -2.26 5.53
CA LEU A 116 12.49 -1.72 6.35
C LEU A 116 11.16 -1.61 5.59
N ILE A 117 11.19 -1.21 4.31
CA ILE A 117 9.98 -1.21 3.46
C ILE A 117 9.41 -2.63 3.40
N ALA A 118 10.23 -3.64 3.05
CA ALA A 118 9.80 -5.03 3.00
C ALA A 118 9.23 -5.54 4.33
N ALA A 119 9.84 -5.16 5.46
CA ALA A 119 9.35 -5.49 6.78
C ALA A 119 7.99 -4.86 7.09
N ILE A 120 7.77 -3.60 6.69
CA ILE A 120 6.48 -2.93 6.87
C ILE A 120 5.40 -3.59 6.00
N LEU A 121 5.68 -3.86 4.72
CA LEU A 121 4.73 -4.53 3.82
C LEU A 121 4.31 -5.92 4.34
N SER A 122 5.28 -6.73 4.78
CA SER A 122 5.02 -8.02 5.42
C SER A 122 4.17 -7.86 6.69
N SER A 123 4.43 -6.84 7.51
CA SER A 123 3.64 -6.54 8.70
C SER A 123 2.20 -6.11 8.38
N ILE A 124 1.98 -5.36 7.30
CA ILE A 124 0.65 -4.96 6.83
C ILE A 124 -0.16 -6.19 6.44
N ALA A 125 0.41 -7.04 5.59
CA ALA A 125 -0.25 -8.27 5.16
C ALA A 125 -0.54 -9.19 6.34
N ARG A 126 0.40 -9.35 7.28
CA ARG A 126 0.17 -10.12 8.51
C ARG A 126 -1.01 -9.58 9.31
N THR A 127 -1.11 -8.26 9.50
CA THR A 127 -2.25 -7.66 10.18
C THR A 127 -3.55 -7.94 9.44
N TYR A 128 -3.57 -7.77 8.11
CA TYR A 128 -4.74 -8.11 7.30
C TYR A 128 -5.18 -9.56 7.54
N TRP A 129 -4.26 -10.52 7.41
CA TRP A 129 -4.58 -11.93 7.60
C TRP A 129 -5.15 -12.23 8.98
N LEU A 130 -4.53 -11.70 10.04
CA LEU A 130 -5.01 -11.88 11.41
C LEU A 130 -6.39 -11.27 11.64
N ASP A 131 -6.62 -10.05 11.15
CA ASP A 131 -7.88 -9.33 11.31
C ASP A 131 -9.04 -10.03 10.55
N HIS A 132 -8.71 -10.82 9.52
CA HIS A 132 -9.68 -11.57 8.71
C HIS A 132 -9.71 -13.07 9.07
N GLY A 133 -9.13 -13.46 10.22
CA GLY A 133 -9.22 -14.83 10.75
C GLY A 133 -8.32 -15.85 10.05
N PHE A 134 -7.44 -15.42 9.16
CA PHE A 134 -6.45 -16.29 8.54
C PHE A 134 -5.26 -16.48 9.48
N MET A 135 -5.21 -17.63 10.14
CA MET A 135 -4.04 -18.00 10.92
C MET A 135 -2.92 -18.45 9.99
N SER A 136 -1.79 -17.76 10.03
CA SER A 136 -0.56 -18.32 9.47
C SER A 136 -0.19 -19.52 10.32
N ASN A 137 -0.15 -20.72 9.74
CA ASN A 137 0.54 -21.88 10.34
C ASN A 137 2.05 -21.60 10.37
N SER A 138 2.48 -20.63 11.16
CA SER A 138 3.88 -20.41 11.48
C SER A 138 4.25 -21.39 12.59
N LYS A 139 4.41 -22.68 12.26
CA LYS A 139 5.28 -23.53 13.07
C LYS A 139 6.71 -23.12 12.71
N ASN A 140 7.34 -22.43 13.67
CA ASN A 140 8.77 -22.16 13.88
C ASN A 140 9.71 -22.33 12.68
#